data_AF-A0A0S7XVH6-F1
#
_entry.id   AF-A0A0S7XVH6-F1
#
_cell.length_a   1.000
_cell.length_b   1.000
_cell.length_c   1.000
_cell.angle_alpha   90.00
_cell.angle_beta   90.00
_cell.angle_gamma   90.00
#
_symmetry.space_group_name_H-M   'P 1'
#
loop_
_entity.id
_entity.type
_entity.pdbx_description
1 polymer ?
#
loop_
_entity_poly.entity_id
_entity_poly.type
_entity_poly.pdbx_seq_one_letter_code
_entity_poly.pdbx_strand_id
1 'polypeptide(L)'
;MKRFVWRLQRVLDIKTKEEQRKKKELLELTEKLAQARRELLIQNKILQDIISDIASKKPQKRLGEQEFFLKYSTASNEKIKKLKNKINQLELLQREKITEVLKVKRFKEGLEKLRAEAKRQFITEQEKLEQKELDETATISFAREILKPIGS
;
A
#
# COMPACT_ATOMS: atom_id res chain seq x y z
N MET A 1 32.40 8.54 19.88
CA MET A 1 30.99 8.10 19.67
C MET A 1 30.93 6.77 18.93
N LYS A 2 30.39 5.73 19.58
CA LYS A 2 30.13 4.43 18.93
C LYS A 2 28.98 4.59 17.92
N ARG A 3 29.00 3.82 16.82
CA ARG A 3 27.92 3.86 15.81
C ARG A 3 26.69 3.08 16.29
N PHE A 4 25.50 3.66 16.12
CA PHE A 4 24.24 2.95 16.37
C PHE A 4 24.02 1.86 15.31
N VAL A 5 23.84 0.62 15.75
CA VAL A 5 23.55 -0.53 14.87
C VAL A 5 22.16 -1.07 15.19
N TRP A 6 21.25 -0.99 14.21
CA TRP A 6 19.89 -1.49 14.35
C TRP A 6 19.79 -2.94 13.88
N ARG A 7 19.64 -3.88 14.82
CA ARG A 7 19.60 -5.33 14.54
C ARG A 7 18.43 -5.74 13.64
N LEU A 8 17.33 -4.97 13.66
CA LEU A 8 16.14 -5.23 12.85
C LEU A 8 16.11 -4.48 11.52
N GLN A 9 17.23 -3.87 11.08
CA GLN A 9 17.29 -3.17 9.81
C GLN A 9 16.94 -4.10 8.63
N ARG A 10 17.48 -5.31 8.61
CA ARG A 10 17.19 -6.30 7.57
C ARG A 10 15.71 -6.68 7.52
N VAL A 11 15.04 -6.73 8.67
CA VAL A 11 13.60 -7.02 8.74
C VAL A 11 12.79 -5.87 8.14
N LEU A 12 13.17 -4.63 8.44
CA LEU A 12 12.55 -3.44 7.87
C LEU A 12 12.69 -3.39 6.34
N ASP A 13 13.87 -3.74 5.83
CA ASP A 13 14.15 -3.77 4.39
C ASP A 13 13.32 -4.84 3.68
N ILE A 14 13.24 -6.05 4.27
CA ILE A 14 12.37 -7.14 3.77
C ILE A 14 10.91 -6.69 3.74
N LYS A 15 10.42 -6.07 4.81
CA LYS A 15 9.03 -5.60 4.90
C LYS A 15 8.72 -4.47 3.93
N THR A 16 9.69 -3.61 3.64
CA THR A 16 9.56 -2.57 2.61
C THR A 16 9.42 -3.18 1.22
N LYS A 17 10.23 -4.20 0.88
CA LYS A 17 10.10 -4.93 -0.39
C LYS A 17 8.77 -5.68 -0.48
N GLU A 18 8.34 -6.32 0.61
CA GLU A 18 7.05 -7.01 0.67
C GLU A 18 5.87 -6.03 0.44
N GLU A 19 5.92 -4.85 1.06
CA GLU A 19 4.92 -3.78 0.86
C GLU A 19 4.87 -3.34 -0.61
N GLN A 20 6.03 -3.07 -1.21
CA GLN A 20 6.12 -2.66 -2.63
C GLN A 20 5.57 -3.74 -3.56
N ARG A 21 5.90 -5.00 -3.33
CA ARG A 21 5.38 -6.13 -4.13
C ARG A 21 3.86 -6.20 -4.05
N LYS A 22 3.29 -6.16 -2.84
CA LYS A 22 1.83 -6.22 -2.65
C LYS A 22 1.11 -5.00 -3.22
N LYS A 23 1.72 -3.81 -3.17
CA LYS A 23 1.18 -2.61 -3.83
C LYS A 23 1.15 -2.75 -5.35
N LYS A 24 2.18 -3.35 -5.95
CA LYS A 24 2.21 -3.63 -7.39
C LYS A 24 1.09 -4.61 -7.77
N GLU A 25 0.95 -5.70 -7.02
CA GLU A 25 -0.14 -6.68 -7.23
C GLU A 25 -1.53 -6.03 -7.09
N LEU A 26 -1.72 -5.12 -6.12
CA LEU A 26 -2.96 -4.36 -5.98
C LEU A 26 -3.22 -3.42 -7.17
N LEU A 27 -2.18 -2.80 -7.71
CA LEU A 27 -2.28 -1.93 -8.89
C LEU A 27 -2.70 -2.74 -10.12
N GLU A 28 -2.07 -3.88 -10.36
CA GLU A 28 -2.45 -4.80 -11.45
C GLU A 28 -3.91 -5.29 -11.33
N LEU A 29 -4.39 -5.58 -10.11
CA LEU A 29 -5.79 -5.91 -9.87
C LEU A 29 -6.73 -4.74 -10.18
N THR A 30 -6.32 -3.52 -9.82
CA THR A 30 -7.09 -2.30 -10.05
C THR A 30 -7.20 -2.00 -11.54
N GLU A 31 -6.12 -2.20 -12.31
CA GLU A 31 -6.13 -2.07 -13.77
C GLU A 31 -7.07 -3.09 -14.42
N LYS A 32 -6.98 -4.37 -14.03
CA LYS A 32 -7.88 -5.43 -14.53
C LYS A 32 -9.35 -5.13 -14.25
N LEU A 33 -9.64 -4.58 -13.07
CA LEU A 33 -10.99 -4.19 -12.66
C LEU A 33 -11.47 -2.98 -13.48
N ALA A 34 -10.63 -1.97 -13.67
CA ALA A 34 -10.94 -0.81 -14.51
C ALA A 34 -11.22 -1.22 -15.96
N GLN A 35 -10.43 -2.15 -16.51
CA GLN A 35 -10.66 -2.71 -17.83
C GLN A 35 -11.99 -3.45 -17.91
N ALA A 36 -12.31 -4.33 -16.95
CA ALA A 36 -13.57 -5.06 -16.94
C ALA A 36 -14.79 -4.12 -16.83
N ARG A 37 -14.70 -3.06 -16.02
CA ARG A 37 -15.74 -2.03 -15.92
C ARG A 37 -15.89 -1.26 -17.23
N ARG A 38 -14.80 -0.91 -17.89
CA ARG A 38 -14.83 -0.25 -19.21
C ARG A 38 -15.50 -1.13 -20.25
N GLU A 39 -15.15 -2.40 -20.31
CA GLU A 39 -15.77 -3.38 -21.21
C GLU A 39 -17.29 -3.47 -20.96
N LEU A 40 -17.71 -3.55 -19.69
CA LEU A 40 -19.13 -3.57 -19.33
C LEU A 40 -19.86 -2.30 -19.78
N LEU A 41 -19.27 -1.12 -19.55
CA LEU A 41 -19.84 0.16 -19.97
C LEU A 41 -20.01 0.24 -21.48
N ILE A 42 -19.00 -0.19 -22.24
CA ILE A 42 -19.06 -0.22 -23.72
C ILE A 42 -20.19 -1.14 -24.17
N GLN A 43 -20.32 -2.34 -23.60
CA GLN A 43 -21.39 -3.28 -23.97
C GLN A 43 -22.77 -2.71 -23.66
N ASN A 44 -22.95 -2.09 -22.49
CA ASN A 44 -24.23 -1.46 -22.14
C ASN A 44 -24.55 -0.29 -23.07
N LYS A 45 -23.56 0.53 -23.44
CA LYS A 45 -23.76 1.64 -24.37
C LYS A 45 -24.20 1.15 -25.75
N ILE A 46 -23.53 0.13 -26.30
CA ILE A 46 -23.91 -0.48 -27.58
C ILE A 46 -25.36 -0.96 -27.53
N LEU A 47 -25.78 -1.62 -26.44
CA LEU A 47 -27.17 -2.08 -26.30
C LEU A 47 -28.15 -0.90 -26.22
N GLN A 48 -27.81 0.16 -25.48
CA GLN A 48 -28.65 1.37 -25.39
C GLN A 48 -28.80 2.06 -26.74
N ASP A 49 -27.71 2.18 -27.50
CA ASP A 49 -27.70 2.78 -28.83
C ASP A 49 -28.61 1.96 -29.78
N ILE A 50 -28.48 0.63 -29.79
CA ILE A 50 -29.36 -0.25 -30.60
C ILE A 50 -30.83 -0.11 -30.20
N ILE A 51 -31.14 -0.08 -28.89
CA ILE A 51 -32.52 0.07 -28.40
C ILE A 51 -33.09 1.43 -28.82
N SER A 52 -32.30 2.49 -28.71
CA SER A 52 -32.66 3.85 -29.14
C SER A 52 -32.96 3.91 -30.64
N ASP A 53 -32.10 3.29 -31.45
CA ASP A 53 -32.27 3.21 -32.90
C ASP A 53 -33.55 2.48 -33.28
N ILE A 54 -33.84 1.33 -32.65
CA ILE A 54 -35.09 0.58 -32.86
C ILE A 54 -36.31 1.42 -32.44
N ALA A 55 -36.22 2.12 -31.31
CA ALA A 55 -37.30 2.97 -30.81
C ALA A 55 -37.61 4.14 -31.74
N SER A 56 -36.61 4.69 -32.44
CA SER A 56 -36.80 5.78 -33.40
C SER A 56 -37.51 5.37 -34.70
N LYS A 57 -37.59 4.07 -35.00
CA LYS A 57 -38.18 3.56 -36.26
C LYS A 57 -39.70 3.51 -36.22
N LYS A 58 -40.31 3.62 -37.41
CA LYS A 58 -41.77 3.51 -37.61
C LYS A 58 -42.30 2.16 -37.11
N PRO A 59 -43.51 2.10 -36.52
CA PRO A 59 -44.04 0.88 -35.90
C PRO A 59 -44.01 -0.38 -36.78
N GLN A 60 -44.27 -0.22 -38.09
CA GLN A 60 -44.29 -1.32 -39.07
C GLN A 60 -42.92 -1.98 -39.28
N LYS A 61 -41.82 -1.21 -39.20
CA LYS A 61 -40.44 -1.74 -39.29
C LYS A 61 -39.86 -2.12 -37.92
N ARG A 62 -40.44 -1.58 -36.84
CA ARG A 62 -39.97 -1.78 -35.46
C ARG A 62 -40.12 -3.22 -34.98
N LEU A 63 -41.24 -3.89 -35.29
CA LEU A 63 -41.54 -5.24 -34.83
C LEU A 63 -40.48 -6.28 -35.28
N GLY A 64 -40.10 -6.25 -36.57
CA GLY A 64 -39.10 -7.19 -37.10
C GLY A 64 -37.70 -6.98 -36.50
N GLU A 65 -37.31 -5.73 -36.26
CA GLU A 65 -36.02 -5.44 -35.62
C GLU A 65 -36.01 -5.74 -34.13
N GLN A 66 -37.13 -5.58 -33.43
CA GLN A 66 -37.28 -6.00 -32.04
C GLN A 66 -37.18 -7.52 -31.91
N GLU A 67 -37.82 -8.28 -32.80
CA GLU A 67 -37.72 -9.73 -32.81
C GLU A 67 -36.27 -10.19 -33.06
N PHE A 68 -35.58 -9.55 -34.01
CA PHE A 68 -34.16 -9.81 -34.26
C PHE A 68 -33.30 -9.48 -33.04
N PHE A 69 -33.48 -8.30 -32.44
CA PHE A 69 -32.75 -7.92 -31.21
C PHE A 69 -32.96 -8.92 -30.07
N LEU A 70 -34.19 -9.34 -29.83
CA LEU A 70 -34.51 -10.31 -28.77
C LEU A 70 -33.83 -11.67 -29.01
N LYS A 71 -33.81 -12.16 -30.26
CA LYS A 71 -33.12 -13.42 -30.62
C LYS A 71 -31.62 -13.40 -30.29
N TYR A 72 -30.94 -12.27 -30.47
CA TYR A 72 -29.51 -12.13 -30.19
C TYR A 72 -29.20 -11.53 -28.80
N SER A 73 -30.21 -11.06 -28.07
CA SER A 73 -30.04 -10.44 -26.75
C SER A 73 -29.52 -11.42 -25.70
N THR A 74 -29.79 -12.72 -25.85
CA THR A 74 -29.36 -13.78 -24.94
C THR A 74 -27.82 -13.85 -24.85
N ALA A 75 -27.12 -13.84 -25.98
CA ALA A 75 -25.66 -13.87 -26.03
C ALA A 75 -25.04 -12.60 -25.40
N SER A 76 -25.61 -11.43 -25.67
CA SER A 76 -25.17 -10.17 -25.06
C SER A 76 -25.43 -10.15 -23.55
N ASN A 77 -26.58 -10.65 -23.10
CA ASN A 77 -26.93 -10.75 -21.68
C ASN A 77 -25.98 -11.72 -20.94
N GLU A 78 -25.63 -12.85 -21.56
CA GLU A 78 -24.63 -13.76 -21.00
C GLU A 78 -23.26 -13.10 -20.87
N LYS A 79 -22.82 -12.37 -21.90
CA LYS A 79 -21.55 -11.63 -21.86
C LYS A 79 -21.54 -10.58 -20.75
N ILE A 80 -22.63 -9.83 -20.59
CA ILE A 80 -22.79 -8.87 -19.49
C ILE A 80 -22.76 -9.57 -18.13
N LYS A 81 -23.45 -10.71 -17.99
CA LYS A 81 -23.44 -11.50 -16.75
C LYS A 81 -22.03 -11.99 -16.41
N LYS A 82 -21.28 -12.49 -17.38
CA LYS A 82 -19.87 -12.90 -17.21
C LYS A 82 -19.00 -11.73 -16.78
N LEU A 83 -19.15 -10.55 -17.39
CA LEU A 83 -18.40 -9.34 -17.02
C LEU A 83 -18.74 -8.87 -15.60
N LYS A 84 -20.02 -8.86 -15.21
CA LYS A 84 -20.45 -8.53 -13.84
C LYS A 84 -19.86 -9.50 -12.81
N ASN A 85 -19.91 -10.81 -13.09
CA ASN A 85 -19.31 -11.80 -12.20
C ASN A 85 -17.80 -11.62 -12.05
N LYS A 86 -17.10 -11.35 -13.16
CA LYS A 86 -15.66 -11.05 -13.16
C LYS A 86 -15.35 -9.80 -12.34
N ILE A 87 -16.14 -8.74 -12.47
CA ILE A 87 -15.98 -7.51 -11.66
C ILE A 87 -16.16 -7.83 -10.17
N ASN A 88 -17.21 -8.57 -9.79
CA ASN A 88 -17.45 -8.93 -8.40
C ASN A 88 -16.30 -9.75 -7.80
N GLN A 89 -15.76 -10.72 -8.56
CA GLN A 89 -14.60 -11.50 -8.14
C GLN A 89 -13.35 -10.62 -7.97
N LEU A 90 -13.09 -9.72 -8.93
CA LEU A 90 -11.96 -8.79 -8.85
C LEU A 90 -12.09 -7.81 -7.69
N GLU A 91 -13.29 -7.35 -7.38
CA GLU A 91 -13.57 -6.48 -6.23
C GLU A 91 -13.32 -7.18 -4.90
N LEU A 92 -13.71 -8.44 -4.78
CA LEU A 92 -13.44 -9.25 -3.59
C LEU A 92 -11.93 -9.43 -3.39
N LEU A 93 -11.21 -9.82 -4.45
CA LEU A 93 -9.76 -9.93 -4.43
C LEU A 93 -9.06 -8.60 -4.12
N GLN A 94 -9.56 -7.49 -4.67
CA GLN A 94 -9.01 -6.16 -4.40
C GLN A 94 -9.16 -5.80 -2.92
N ARG A 95 -10.33 -6.05 -2.31
CA ARG A 95 -10.57 -5.79 -0.88
C ARG A 95 -9.63 -6.61 -0.01
N GLU A 96 -9.52 -7.91 -0.27
CA GLU A 96 -8.57 -8.78 0.43
C GLU A 96 -7.15 -8.23 0.32
N LYS A 97 -6.73 -7.86 -0.90
CA LYS A 97 -5.38 -7.34 -1.13
C LYS A 97 -5.09 -6.02 -0.43
N ILE A 98 -6.08 -5.13 -0.37
CA ILE A 98 -5.99 -3.89 0.42
C ILE A 98 -5.72 -4.21 1.88
N THR A 99 -6.43 -5.19 2.47
CA THR A 99 -6.18 -5.58 3.86
C THR A 99 -4.77 -6.14 4.07
N GLU A 100 -4.24 -6.92 3.13
CA GLU A 100 -2.87 -7.42 3.21
C GLU A 100 -1.83 -6.30 3.16
N VAL A 101 -2.01 -5.32 2.26
CA VAL A 101 -1.13 -4.15 2.15
C VAL A 101 -1.15 -3.36 3.46
N LEU A 102 -2.35 -3.13 4.03
CA LEU A 102 -2.50 -2.41 5.29
C LEU A 102 -1.82 -3.14 6.45
N LYS A 103 -1.93 -4.47 6.53
CA LYS A 103 -1.23 -5.27 7.55
C LYS A 103 0.28 -5.10 7.48
N VAL A 104 0.87 -5.18 6.27
CA VAL A 104 2.32 -4.99 6.10
C VAL A 104 2.74 -3.56 6.40
N LYS A 105 1.95 -2.57 5.98
CA LYS A 105 2.21 -1.14 6.26
C LYS A 105 2.24 -0.86 7.76
N ARG A 106 1.24 -1.30 8.51
CA ARG A 106 1.19 -1.14 9.98
C ARG A 106 2.37 -1.81 10.68
N PHE A 107 2.75 -3.00 10.23
CA PHE A 107 3.91 -3.70 10.79
C PHE A 107 5.21 -2.93 10.54
N LYS A 108 5.40 -2.40 9.34
CA LYS A 108 6.55 -1.57 8.99
C LYS A 108 6.61 -0.30 9.83
N GLU A 109 5.48 0.42 9.96
CA GLU A 109 5.38 1.61 10.82
C GLU A 109 5.74 1.29 12.27
N GLY A 110 5.33 0.13 12.79
CA GLY A 110 5.73 -0.35 14.12
C GLY A 110 7.25 -0.54 14.25
N LEU A 111 7.89 -1.15 13.26
CA LEU A 111 9.35 -1.32 13.24
C LEU A 111 10.11 0.02 13.16
N GLU A 112 9.58 0.99 12.42
CA GLU A 112 10.16 2.33 12.32
C GLU A 112 10.07 3.07 13.66
N LYS A 113 8.95 2.97 14.38
CA LYS A 113 8.80 3.51 15.73
C LYS A 113 9.80 2.89 16.70
N LEU A 114 9.91 1.55 16.72
CA LEU A 114 10.88 0.85 17.56
C LEU A 114 12.32 1.27 17.25
N ARG A 115 12.64 1.47 15.97
CA ARG A 115 13.96 1.97 15.55
C ARG A 115 14.22 3.38 16.08
N ALA A 116 13.23 4.26 16.02
CA ALA A 116 13.34 5.62 16.53
C ALA A 116 13.54 5.65 18.05
N GLU A 117 12.79 4.84 18.79
CA GLU A 117 12.93 4.68 20.25
C GLU A 117 14.30 4.14 20.63
N ALA A 118 14.75 3.07 20.00
CA ALA A 118 16.07 2.50 20.27
C ALA A 118 17.21 3.47 19.93
N LYS A 119 17.05 4.28 18.87
CA LYS A 119 18.02 5.32 18.53
C LYS A 119 18.07 6.41 19.60
N ARG A 120 16.92 6.85 20.14
CA ARG A 120 16.86 7.82 21.24
C ARG A 120 17.56 7.27 22.48
N GLN A 121 17.23 6.04 22.88
CA GLN A 121 17.87 5.38 24.03
C GLN A 121 19.38 5.28 23.86
N PHE A 122 19.85 4.89 22.67
CA PHE A 122 21.28 4.81 22.39
C PHE A 122 22.00 6.16 22.55
N ILE A 123 21.39 7.25 22.05
CA ILE A 123 21.96 8.60 22.17
C ILE A 123 22.02 8.99 23.65
N THR A 124 20.93 8.83 24.40
CA THR A 124 20.89 9.16 25.83
C THR A 124 21.91 8.38 26.64
N GLU A 125 22.11 7.09 26.34
CA GLU A 125 23.13 6.28 27.03
C GLU A 125 24.56 6.68 26.63
N GLN A 126 24.80 7.09 25.37
CA GLN A 126 26.10 7.65 24.98
C GLN A 126 26.37 8.97 25.71
N GLU A 127 25.40 9.88 25.77
CA GLU A 127 25.53 11.17 26.47
C GLU A 127 25.85 10.97 27.96
N LYS A 128 25.16 10.02 28.63
CA LYS A 128 25.46 9.67 30.03
C LYS A 128 26.88 9.12 30.22
N LEU A 129 27.36 8.29 29.31
CA LEU A 129 28.71 7.73 29.38
C LEU A 129 29.76 8.83 29.16
N GLU A 130 29.55 9.69 28.17
CA GLU A 130 30.44 10.83 27.89
C GLU A 130 30.49 11.80 29.07
N GLN A 131 29.34 12.08 29.72
CA GLN A 131 29.31 12.91 30.92
C GLN A 131 30.08 12.28 32.09
N LYS A 132 29.91 10.97 32.34
CA LYS A 132 30.66 10.26 33.38
C LYS A 132 32.18 10.30 33.13
N GLU A 133 32.61 10.07 31.89
CA GLU A 133 34.04 10.13 31.54
C GLU A 133 34.62 11.54 31.75
N LEU A 134 33.85 12.59 31.45
CA LEU A 134 34.25 13.98 31.71
C LEU A 134 34.36 14.28 33.21
N ASP A 135 33.36 13.87 34.00
CA ASP A 135 33.35 14.07 35.46
C ASP A 135 34.50 13.32 36.15
N GLU A 136 34.77 12.08 35.74
CA GLU A 136 35.91 11.28 36.22
C GLU A 136 37.25 11.95 35.87
N THR A 137 37.39 12.44 34.63
CA THR A 137 38.60 13.16 34.18
C THR A 137 38.80 14.46 34.96
N ALA A 138 37.73 15.22 35.20
CA ALA A 138 37.76 16.46 35.99
C ALA A 138 38.11 16.19 37.45
N THR A 139 37.61 15.10 38.02
CA THR A 139 37.94 14.69 39.39
C THR A 139 39.43 14.32 39.50
N ILE A 140 39.96 13.58 38.53
CA ILE A 140 41.39 13.20 38.48
C ILE A 140 42.27 14.44 38.29
N SER A 141 41.90 15.36 37.40
CA SER A 141 42.69 16.59 37.17
C SER A 141 42.71 17.49 38.41
N PHE A 142 41.56 17.67 39.06
CA PHE A 142 41.43 18.43 40.29
C PHE A 142 42.23 17.80 41.45
N ALA A 143 42.13 16.48 41.63
CA ALA A 143 42.92 15.76 42.63
C ALA A 143 44.43 15.89 42.38
N ARG A 144 44.87 15.86 41.12
CA ARG A 144 46.28 16.11 40.75
C ARG A 144 46.73 17.54 41.03
N GLU A 145 45.85 18.51 40.86
CA GLU A 145 46.15 19.93 41.14
C GLU A 145 46.29 20.19 42.64
N ILE A 146 45.45 19.58 43.48
CA ILE A 146 45.57 19.64 44.94
C ILE A 146 46.84 18.93 45.43
N LEU A 147 47.22 17.82 44.81
CA LEU A 147 48.42 17.05 45.17
C LEU A 147 49.72 17.65 44.61
N LYS A 148 49.68 18.74 43.82
CA LYS A 148 50.90 19.47 43.46
C LYS A 148 51.47 20.11 44.73
N PRO A 149 52.73 19.85 45.10
CA PRO A 149 53.32 20.45 46.28
C PRO A 149 53.40 21.97 46.08
N ILE A 150 52.93 22.71 47.10
CA ILE A 150 53.15 24.15 47.24
C ILE A 150 54.65 24.33 47.47
N GLY A 151 55.42 24.55 46.42
CA GLY A 151 56.86 24.74 46.53
C GLY A 151 57.63 24.59 45.20
N SER A 152 57.78 25.70 44.49
CA SER A 152 58.96 26.02 43.68
C SER A 152 59.21 27.52 43.82
#